data_AF-A0A7C5JK17-F1
#
_entry.id   AF-A0A7C5JK17-F1
#
_cell.length_a   1.000
_cell.length_b   1.000
_cell.length_c   1.000
_cell.angle_alpha   90.00
_cell.angle_beta   90.00
_cell.angle_gamma   90.00
#
_symmetry.space_group_name_H-M   'P 1'
#
loop_
_entity.id
_entity.type
_entity.pdbx_description
1 polymer ?
#
loop_
_entity_poly.entity_id
_entity_poly.type
_entity_poly.pdbx_seq_one_letter_code
_entity_poly.pdbx_strand_id
1 'polypeptide(L)' 'IGSRGTTREAYSVGLIEDGDIWMEMISSRNLTSHTYNEEIAEEVFIKIKEAFLPCFIKFENTMLRLLKENE' A
#
# COMPACT_ATOMS: atom_id res chain seq x y z
N ILE A 1 15.10 -9.99 -2.69
CA ILE A 1 13.71 -9.73 -2.28
C ILE A 1 13.60 -8.23 -2.05
N GLY A 2 12.85 -7.51 -2.89
CA GLY A 2 12.60 -6.07 -2.73
C GLY A 2 11.14 -5.81 -2.36
N SER A 3 10.72 -4.55 -2.28
CA SER A 3 9.34 -4.15 -1.89
C SER A 3 8.25 -4.99 -2.56
N ARG A 4 8.33 -5.17 -3.89
CA ARG A 4 7.38 -6.01 -4.66
C ARG A 4 7.35 -7.47 -4.22
N GLY A 5 8.50 -8.03 -3.87
CA GLY A 5 8.59 -9.43 -3.42
C GLY A 5 7.98 -9.60 -2.03
N THR A 6 8.31 -8.69 -1.11
CA THR A 6 7.76 -8.68 0.25
C THR A 6 6.23 -8.49 0.24
N THR A 7 5.72 -7.58 -0.58
CA THR A 7 4.28 -7.34 -0.73
C THR A 7 3.54 -8.56 -1.29
N ARG A 8 4.11 -9.24 -2.29
CA ARG A 8 3.49 -10.47 -2.80
C ARG A 8 3.43 -11.57 -1.75
N GLU A 9 4.48 -11.75 -0.97
CA GLU A 9 4.51 -12.74 0.10
C GLU A 9 3.49 -12.39 1.19
N ALA A 10 3.46 -11.13 1.62
CA ALA A 10 2.49 -10.65 2.61
C ALA A 10 1.04 -10.87 2.15
N TYR A 11 0.75 -10.69 0.86
CA TYR A 11 -0.55 -11.00 0.29
C TYR A 11 -0.81 -12.51 0.26
N SER A 12 0.16 -13.33 -0.17
CA SER A 12 -0.02 -14.79 -0.26
C SER A 12 -0.25 -15.46 1.09
N VAL A 13 0.32 -14.92 2.16
CA VAL A 13 0.09 -15.40 3.53
C VAL A 13 -1.13 -14.76 4.21
N GLY A 14 -1.88 -13.90 3.51
CA GLY A 14 -3.08 -13.25 4.03
C GLY A 14 -2.82 -12.17 5.09
N LEU A 15 -1.58 -11.66 5.19
CA LEU A 15 -1.23 -10.58 6.11
C LEU A 15 -1.77 -9.22 5.66
N ILE A 16 -1.86 -9.02 4.34
CA ILE A 16 -2.46 -7.85 3.71
C ILE A 16 -3.50 -8.28 2.67
N GLU A 17 -4.52 -7.44 2.48
CA GLU A 17 -5.52 -7.59 1.42
C GLU A 17 -5.17 -6.71 0.21
N ASP A 18 -5.91 -6.86 -0.89
CA ASP A 18 -5.85 -5.97 -2.07
C ASP A 18 -4.44 -5.85 -2.68
N GLY A 19 -3.76 -6.99 -2.90
CA GLY A 19 -2.35 -7.04 -3.32
C GLY A 19 -2.03 -6.22 -4.58
N ASP A 20 -2.96 -6.09 -5.52
CA ASP A 20 -2.77 -5.27 -6.72
C ASP A 20 -2.67 -3.78 -6.40
N ILE A 21 -3.44 -3.28 -5.43
CA ILE A 21 -3.38 -1.88 -4.97
C ILE A 21 -2.03 -1.58 -4.33
N TRP A 22 -1.49 -2.53 -3.56
CA TRP A 22 -0.13 -2.39 -3.01
C TRP A 22 0.94 -2.38 -4.10
N MET A 23 0.78 -3.21 -5.14
CA MET A 23 1.69 -3.25 -6.28
C MET A 23 1.64 -1.97 -7.11
N GLU A 24 0.45 -1.38 -7.26
CA GLU A 24 0.26 -0.06 -7.85
C GLU A 24 0.95 1.01 -7.01
N MET A 25 0.75 1.03 -5.69
CA MET A 25 1.39 1.98 -4.77
C MET A 25 2.91 1.97 -4.90
N ILE A 26 3.52 0.78 -4.93
CA ILE A 26 4.97 0.62 -5.10
C ILE A 26 5.44 1.20 -6.43
N SER A 27 4.64 1.06 -7.49
CA SER A 27 4.97 1.54 -8.83
C SER A 27 4.77 3.05 -8.96
N SER A 28 3.74 3.61 -8.31
CA SER A 28 3.42 5.04 -8.25
C SER A 28 4.47 5.86 -7.49
N ARG A 29 5.32 5.22 -6.68
CA ARG A 29 6.41 5.91 -5.95
C ARG A 29 7.43 6.61 -6.86
N ASN A 30 7.54 6.21 -8.13
CA ASN A 30 8.42 6.90 -9.08
C ASN A 30 7.74 8.13 -9.71
N LEU A 31 6.40 8.19 -9.69
CA LEU A 31 5.63 9.31 -10.22
C LEU A 31 5.66 10.53 -9.30
N THR A 32 5.80 10.32 -7.99
CA THR A 32 5.90 11.40 -7.00
C THR A 32 7.17 12.26 -7.14
N SER A 33 8.15 11.85 -7.95
CA SER A 33 9.33 12.65 -8.27
C SER A 33 9.13 13.58 -9.47
N HIS A 34 8.04 13.39 -10.23
CA HIS A 34 7.64 14.25 -11.36
C HIS A 34 6.69 15.36 -10.92
N THR A 35 6.97 16.01 -9.77
CA THR A 35 6.13 17.02 -9.13
C THR A 35 5.86 18.28 -9.97
N TYR A 36 6.54 18.43 -11.11
CA TYR A 36 6.30 19.52 -12.06
C TYR A 36 5.05 19.31 -12.94
N ASN A 37 4.48 18.10 -12.95
CA ASN A 37 3.22 17.81 -13.61
C ASN A 37 2.10 17.75 -12.56
N GLU A 38 1.35 18.85 -12.45
CA GLU A 38 0.26 19.02 -11.49
C GLU A 38 -0.84 17.97 -11.66
N GLU A 39 -1.14 17.55 -12.90
CA GLU A 39 -2.13 16.50 -13.17
C GLU A 39 -1.69 15.15 -12.60
N ILE A 40 -0.41 14.80 -12.76
CA ILE A 40 0.16 13.57 -12.18
C ILE A 40 0.17 13.65 -10.64
N ALA A 41 0.47 14.82 -10.09
CA ALA A 41 0.45 15.02 -8.65
C ALA A 41 -0.96 14.84 -8.06
N GLU A 42 -1.98 15.40 -8.71
CA GLU A 42 -3.38 15.25 -8.32
C GLU A 42 -3.85 13.79 -8.45
N GLU A 43 -3.50 13.10 -9.53
CA GLU A 43 -3.83 11.67 -9.71
C GLU A 43 -3.25 10.83 -8.57
N VAL A 44 -1.98 11.03 -8.24
CA VAL A 44 -1.32 10.30 -7.15
C VAL A 44 -1.92 10.66 -5.79
N PHE A 45 -2.28 11.92 -5.57
CA PHE A 45 -2.95 12.36 -4.34
C PHE A 45 -4.29 11.66 -4.13
N ILE A 46 -5.12 11.60 -5.19
CA ILE A 46 -6.39 10.88 -5.16
C ILE A 46 -6.16 9.40 -4.86
N LYS A 47 -5.20 8.74 -5.52
CA LYS A 47 -4.87 7.34 -5.25
C LYS A 47 -4.43 7.11 -3.80
N ILE A 48 -3.62 8.02 -3.24
CA ILE A 48 -3.19 7.94 -1.84
C ILE A 48 -4.40 7.94 -0.91
N LYS A 49 -5.32 8.88 -1.09
CA LYS A 49 -6.48 9.03 -0.21
C LYS A 49 -7.50 7.91 -0.36
N GLU A 50 -7.85 7.57 -1.60
CA GLU A 50 -9.01 6.73 -1.89
C GLU A 50 -8.66 5.25 -2.01
N ALA A 51 -7.41 4.91 -2.34
CA ALA A 51 -6.97 3.51 -2.50
C ALA A 51 -5.91 3.08 -1.50
N PHE A 52 -4.84 3.87 -1.33
CA PHE A 52 -3.68 3.42 -0.54
C PHE A 52 -3.91 3.52 0.97
N LEU A 53 -4.48 4.61 1.45
CA LEU A 53 -4.76 4.83 2.88
C LEU A 53 -5.70 3.76 3.46
N PRO A 54 -6.83 3.39 2.81
CA PRO A 54 -7.65 2.28 3.27
C PRO A 54 -6.89 0.95 3.43
N CYS A 55 -5.98 0.62 2.50
CA CYS A 55 -5.15 -0.58 2.60
C CYS A 55 -4.24 -0.54 3.85
N PHE A 56 -3.66 0.61 4.18
CA PHE A 56 -2.85 0.76 5.40
C PHE A 56 -3.68 0.61 6.67
N ILE A 57 -4.90 1.18 6.72
CA ILE A 57 -5.79 1.03 7.88
C ILE A 57 -6.18 -0.44 8.08
N LYS A 58 -6.50 -1.17 7.01
CA LYS A 58 -6.77 -2.62 7.09
C LYS A 58 -5.57 -3.41 7.61
N PHE A 59 -4.37 -3.08 7.11
CA PHE A 59 -3.14 -3.71 7.57
C PHE A 59 -2.85 -3.42 9.04
N GLU A 60 -3.02 -2.18 9.49
CA GLU A 60 -2.89 -1.79 10.90
C GLU A 60 -3.83 -2.60 11.79
N ASN A 61 -5.11 -2.70 11.41
CA ASN A 61 -6.10 -3.51 12.15
C ASN A 61 -5.67 -4.98 12.23
N THR A 62 -5.13 -5.53 11.14
CA THR A 62 -4.60 -6.91 11.12
C THR A 62 -3.44 -7.08 12.08
N MET A 63 -2.48 -6.15 12.06
CA MET A 63 -1.31 -6.17 12.96
C MET A 63 -1.71 -6.02 14.43
N LEU A 64 -2.64 -5.11 14.74
CA LEU A 64 -3.15 -4.91 16.10
C LEU A 64 -3.90 -6.15 16.61
N ARG A 65 -4.66 -6.83 15.75
CA ARG A 65 -5.31 -8.11 16.11
C ARG A 65 -4.27 -9.18 16.42
N LEU A 66 -3.27 -9.36 15.57
CA LEU A 66 -2.19 -10.33 15.77
C LEU A 66 -1.39 -10.04 17.04
N LEU A 67 -1.14 -8.77 17.36
CA LEU A 67 -0.46 -8.40 18.60
C LEU A 67 -1.23 -8.89 19.84
N LYS A 68 -2.54 -8.66 19.89
CA LYS A 68 -3.41 -9.09 21.00
C LYS A 68 -3.55 -10.60 21.11
N GLU A 69 -3.48 -11.34 20.00
CA GLU A 69 -3.54 -12.81 19.99
C GLU A 69 -2.25 -13.47 20.51
N ASN A 70 -1.13 -12.71 20.55
CA ASN A 70 0.18 -13.19 21.00
C ASN A 70 0.53 -12.73 22.44
N GLU A 71 -0.37 -12.01 23.11
CA GLU A 71 -0.29 -11.67 24.55
C GLU A 71 -0.98 -12.74 25.42
#